data_AF-A0A9E6RBU7-F1
#
_entry.id   AF-A0A9E6RBU7-F1
#
_cell.length_a   1.000
_cell.length_b   1.000
_cell.length_c   1.000
_cell.angle_alpha   90.00
_cell.angle_beta   90.00
_cell.angle_gamma   90.00
#
_symmetry.space_group_name_H-M   'P 1'
#
loop_
_entity.id
_entity.type
_entity.pdbx_description
1 polymer ?
#
loop_
_entity_poly.entity_id
_entity_poly.type
_entity_poly.pdbx_seq_one_letter_code
_entity_poly.pdbx_strand_id
1 'polypeptide(L)'
;MPPLSKSELILKALTNRNIELIRIINREEPESVAELARLANRSQSNVSRSLSSLVDLNIIRLEGRRPKRPVLNVPSVSIRFFEII
;
A
#
# COMPACT_ATOMS: atom_id res chain seq x y z
N MET A 1 -15.23 -7.07 -21.59
CA MET A 1 -13.87 -6.56 -21.28
C MET A 1 -13.18 -7.63 -20.45
N PRO A 2 -11.98 -8.11 -20.83
CA PRO A 2 -11.25 -9.07 -20.01
C PRO A 2 -10.91 -8.45 -18.63
N PRO A 3 -10.76 -9.27 -17.58
CA PRO A 3 -10.27 -8.78 -16.30
C PRO A 3 -8.87 -8.19 -16.48
N LEU A 4 -8.59 -7.10 -15.75
CA LEU A 4 -7.27 -6.49 -15.76
C LEU A 4 -6.21 -7.52 -15.35
N SER A 5 -5.09 -7.51 -16.05
CA SER A 5 -3.90 -8.25 -15.66
C SER A 5 -3.39 -7.79 -14.29
N LYS A 6 -2.65 -8.66 -13.60
CA LYS A 6 -2.08 -8.34 -12.29
C LYS A 6 -1.17 -7.10 -12.34
N SER A 7 -0.43 -6.89 -13.43
CA SER A 7 0.40 -5.71 -13.66
C SER A 7 -0.43 -4.42 -13.76
N GLU A 8 -1.55 -4.43 -14.49
CA GLU A 8 -2.45 -3.27 -14.57
C GLU A 8 -3.07 -2.92 -13.20
N LEU A 9 -3.43 -3.94 -12.40
CA LEU A 9 -3.94 -3.73 -11.04
C LEU A 9 -2.89 -3.09 -10.12
N ILE A 10 -1.62 -3.50 -10.24
CA ILE A 10 -0.51 -2.88 -9.51
C ILE A 10 -0.38 -1.40 -9.89
N LEU A 11 -0.35 -1.09 -11.19
CA LEU A 11 -0.24 0.29 -11.66
C LEU A 11 -1.41 1.15 -11.16
N LYS A 12 -2.64 0.61 -11.16
CA LYS A 12 -3.82 1.31 -10.66
C LYS A 12 -3.78 1.54 -9.15
N ALA A 13 -3.20 0.63 -8.38
CA ALA A 13 -3.09 0.75 -6.93
C ALA A 13 -1.99 1.72 -6.48
N LEU A 14 -0.94 1.94 -7.29
CA LEU A 14 0.16 2.85 -6.97
C LEU A 14 -0.17 4.33 -7.24
N THR A 15 -1.33 4.77 -6.75
CA THR A 15 -1.68 6.19 -6.73
C THR A 15 -0.79 6.98 -5.76
N ASN A 16 -0.67 8.29 -5.94
CA ASN A 16 0.09 9.17 -5.03
C ASN A 16 -0.28 8.96 -3.55
N ARG A 17 -1.58 8.80 -3.26
CA ARG A 17 -2.09 8.56 -1.91
C ARG A 17 -1.69 7.20 -1.32
N ASN A 18 -1.53 6.17 -2.15
CA ASN A 18 -1.10 4.86 -1.70
C ASN A 18 0.43 4.80 -1.57
N ILE A 19 1.15 5.46 -2.47
CA ILE A 19 2.60 5.64 -2.38
C ILE A 19 2.97 6.39 -1.09
N GLU A 20 2.19 7.41 -0.71
CA GLU A 20 2.37 8.11 0.56
C GLU A 20 2.22 7.17 1.77
N LEU A 21 1.18 6.31 1.79
CA LEU A 21 1.03 5.31 2.86
C LEU A 21 2.21 4.35 2.90
N ILE A 22 2.67 3.86 1.75
CA ILE A 22 3.85 2.97 1.65
C ILE A 22 5.10 3.67 2.22
N ARG A 23 5.30 4.95 1.89
CA ARG A 23 6.41 5.75 2.41
C ARG A 23 6.34 5.91 3.93
N ILE A 24 5.17 6.20 4.48
CA ILE A 24 4.97 6.32 5.93
C ILE A 24 5.20 4.97 6.61
N ILE A 25 4.65 3.88 6.08
CA ILE A 25 4.87 2.52 6.62
C ILE A 25 6.37 2.21 6.67
N ASN A 26 7.13 2.55 5.62
CA ASN A 26 8.57 2.31 5.57
C ASN A 26 9.39 3.20 6.50
N ARG A 27 8.98 4.46 6.70
CA ARG A 27 9.78 5.46 7.43
C ARG A 27 9.46 5.49 8.92
N GLU A 28 8.18 5.37 9.26
CA GLU A 28 7.67 5.58 10.62
C GLU A 28 7.29 4.26 11.31
N GLU A 29 7.26 3.15 10.59
CA GLU A 29 6.90 1.81 11.12
C GLU A 29 5.69 1.82 12.08
N PRO A 30 4.53 2.36 11.66
CA PRO A 30 3.42 2.58 12.56
C PRO A 30 2.90 1.26 13.14
N GLU A 31 2.60 1.25 14.43
CA GLU A 31 2.19 0.06 15.18
C GLU A 31 0.71 -0.29 14.95
N SER A 32 -0.03 0.57 14.24
CA SER A 32 -1.43 0.32 13.92
C SER A 32 -1.94 1.03 12.66
N VAL A 33 -3.04 0.53 12.09
CA VAL A 33 -3.79 1.23 11.03
C VAL A 33 -4.30 2.60 11.50
N ALA A 34 -4.67 2.74 12.77
CA ALA A 34 -5.13 4.01 13.33
C ALA A 34 -4.00 5.05 13.40
N GLU A 35 -2.81 4.63 13.82
CA GLU A 35 -1.62 5.48 13.83
C GLU A 35 -1.21 5.88 12.41
N LEU A 36 -1.17 4.94 11.47
CA LEU A 36 -0.92 5.26 10.06
C LEU A 36 -1.92 6.30 9.52
N ALA A 37 -3.19 6.19 9.89
CA ALA A 37 -4.22 7.15 9.50
C ALA A 37 -3.96 8.55 10.08
N ARG A 38 -3.53 8.64 11.34
CA ARG A 38 -3.10 9.88 11.97
C ARG A 38 -1.89 10.50 11.26
N LEU A 39 -0.85 9.69 11.00
CA LEU A 39 0.38 10.13 10.31
C LEU A 39 0.10 10.61 8.88
N ALA A 40 -0.81 9.94 8.18
CA ALA A 40 -1.19 10.30 6.82
C ALA A 40 -2.26 11.41 6.74
N ASN A 41 -2.71 11.95 7.88
CA ASN A 41 -3.81 12.91 7.98
C ASN A 41 -5.06 12.49 7.18
N ARG A 42 -5.45 11.22 7.32
CA ARG A 42 -6.57 10.60 6.58
C ARG A 42 -7.48 9.85 7.55
N SER A 43 -8.76 9.69 7.18
CA SER A 43 -9.66 8.86 7.97
C SER A 43 -9.21 7.39 7.96
N GLN A 44 -9.39 6.70 9.09
CA GLN A 44 -9.03 5.29 9.21
C GLN A 44 -9.76 4.39 8.20
N SER A 45 -11.00 4.72 7.83
CA SER A 45 -11.76 3.98 6.81
C SER A 45 -11.16 4.14 5.41
N ASN A 46 -10.68 5.34 5.06
CA ASN A 46 -9.98 5.58 3.80
C ASN A 46 -8.63 4.84 3.75
N VAL A 47 -7.88 4.83 4.85
CA VAL A 47 -6.62 4.10 4.95
C VAL A 47 -6.88 2.60 4.87
N SER A 48 -7.86 2.07 5.62
CA SER A 48 -8.18 0.63 5.62
C SER A 48 -8.52 0.12 4.21
N ARG A 49 -9.34 0.87 3.44
CA ARG A 49 -9.63 0.53 2.03
C ARG A 49 -8.37 0.50 1.16
N SER A 50 -7.47 1.46 1.37
CA SER A 50 -6.20 1.54 0.63
C SER A 50 -5.32 0.34 0.97
N LEU A 51 -5.21 0.01 2.27
CA LEU A 51 -4.43 -1.14 2.74
C LEU A 51 -4.99 -2.47 2.22
N SER A 52 -6.32 -2.65 2.15
CA SER A 52 -6.92 -3.84 1.55
C SER A 52 -6.40 -4.06 0.12
N SER A 53 -6.43 -3.02 -0.72
CA SER A 53 -5.92 -3.12 -2.09
C SER A 53 -4.42 -3.44 -2.15
N LEU A 54 -3.63 -2.89 -1.24
CA LEU A 54 -2.19 -3.16 -1.19
C LEU A 54 -1.85 -4.56 -0.65
N VAL A 55 -2.69 -5.11 0.24
CA VAL A 55 -2.60 -6.49 0.74
C VAL A 55 -2.96 -7.48 -0.36
N ASP A 56 -4.05 -7.25 -1.10
CA ASP A 56 -4.46 -8.11 -2.21
C ASP A 56 -3.39 -8.20 -3.31
N LEU A 57 -2.61 -7.13 -3.47
CA LEU A 57 -1.48 -7.06 -4.40
C LEU A 57 -0.15 -7.54 -3.79
N ASN A 58 -0.16 -7.99 -2.55
CA ASN A 58 0.99 -8.47 -1.79
C ASN A 58 2.13 -7.43 -1.61
N ILE A 59 1.82 -6.13 -1.71
CA ILE A 59 2.77 -5.03 -1.50
C ILE A 59 3.03 -4.87 0.01
N ILE A 60 1.98 -4.99 0.81
CA ILE A 60 2.04 -4.96 2.27
C ILE A 60 1.33 -6.16 2.87
N ARG A 61 1.57 -6.42 4.15
CA ARG A 61 0.78 -7.31 4.99
C ARG A 61 0.34 -6.60 6.26
N LEU A 62 -0.63 -7.18 6.95
CA LEU A 62 -1.05 -6.76 8.27
C LEU A 62 -0.66 -7.84 9.28
N GLU A 63 0.16 -7.48 10.25
CA GLU A 63 0.59 -8.35 11.35
C GLU A 63 -0.23 -8.14 12.62
N GLY A 64 -0.27 -9.16 13.48
CA GLY A 64 -0.94 -9.11 14.78
C GLY A 64 -2.44 -9.36 14.75
N ARG A 65 -3.04 -9.50 15.95
CA ARG A 65 -4.48 -9.75 16.12
C ARG A 65 -5.28 -8.44 16.18
N ARG A 66 -4.96 -7.54 17.11
CA ARG A 66 -5.41 -6.12 17.17
C ARG A 66 -4.51 -5.31 18.13
N PRO A 67 -4.16 -4.04 17.84
CA PRO A 67 -4.33 -3.42 16.53
C PRO A 67 -3.49 -4.14 15.46
N LYS A 68 -3.94 -4.06 14.20
CA LYS A 68 -3.18 -4.63 13.08
C LYS A 68 -2.07 -3.68 12.69
N ARG A 69 -0.85 -4.18 12.62
CA ARG A 69 0.34 -3.43 12.22
C ARG A 69 0.59 -3.58 10.71
N PRO A 70 0.57 -2.50 9.92
CA PRO A 70 0.92 -2.57 8.50
C PRO A 70 2.44 -2.63 8.32
N VAL A 71 2.90 -3.55 7.47
CA VAL A 71 4.33 -3.77 7.17
C VAL A 71 4.53 -4.05 5.69
N LEU A 72 5.64 -3.59 5.12
CA LEU A 72 5.99 -3.91 3.75
C LEU A 72 6.35 -5.39 3.60
N ASN A 73 5.92 -6.00 2.49
CA ASN A 73 6.38 -7.34 2.10
C ASN A 73 7.68 -7.31 1.30
N VAL A 74 8.06 -6.14 0.81
CA VAL A 74 9.24 -5.94 -0.04
C VAL A 74 10.03 -4.74 0.47
N PRO A 75 11.38 -4.81 0.52
CA PRO A 75 12.21 -3.71 1.00
C PRO A 75 12.23 -2.52 0.03
N SER A 76 12.00 -2.76 -1.27
CA SER A 76 11.91 -1.71 -2.27
C SER A 76 11.10 -2.17 -3.49
N VAL A 77 10.49 -1.22 -4.19
CA VAL A 77 9.79 -1.44 -5.47
C VAL A 77 10.32 -0.42 -6.48
N SER A 78 10.71 -0.88 -7.66
CA SER A 78 11.09 -0.01 -8.79
C SER A 78 10.25 -0.35 -10.01
N ILE A 79 9.65 0.66 -10.62
CA ILE A 79 8.93 0.54 -11.89
C ILE A 79 9.74 1.30 -12.93
N ARG A 80 10.16 0.59 -13.98
CA ARG A 80 10.85 1.17 -15.12
C ARG A 80 10.00 0.90 -16.35
N PHE A 81 9.70 1.97 -17.09
CA PHE A 81 9.15 1.88 -18.43
C PHE A 81 10.33 1.84 -19.39
N PHE A 82 10.29 0.89 -20.33
CA PHE A 82 11.21 0.84 -21.45
C PHE A 82 10.41 1.20 -22.68
N GLU A 83 10.88 2.18 -23.45
CA GLU A 83 10.35 2.38 -24.80
C GLU A 83 10.84 1.22 -25.67
N ILE A 84 9.91 0.53 -26.31
CA ILE A 84 10.24 -0.42 -27.36
C ILE A 84 10.41 0.43 -28.62
N ILE A 85 11.66 0.57 -29.06
CA ILE A 85 12.04 1.19 -30.33
C ILE A 85 11.63 0.26 -31.48
#